data_AF-A0A851N778-F1
#
_entry.id   AF-A0A851N778-F1
#
_cell.length_a   1.000
_cell.length_b   1.000
_cell.length_c   1.000
_cell.angle_alpha   90.00
_cell.angle_beta   90.00
_cell.angle_gamma   90.00
#
_symmetry.space_group_name_H-M   'P 1'
#
loop_
_entity.id
_entity.type
_entity.pdbx_description
1 polymer ?
#
loop_
_entity_poly.entity_id
_entity_poly.type
_entity_poly.pdbx_seq_one_letter_code
_entity_poly.pdbx_strand_id
1 'polypeptide(L)' 'KKSFQGPFKACHDVVNPRDFFRNCLYDVCMSDGAKRILCKMLEAYAATCRKQGAMVHDWRTPSGC' A
#
# COMPACT_ATOMS: atom_id res chain seq x y z
N LYS A 1 -1.07 -18.08 -9.59
CA LYS A 1 -1.00 -17.05 -10.66
C LYS A 1 -0.44 -15.76 -10.05
N LYS A 2 0.86 -15.46 -10.19
CA LYS A 2 1.41 -14.16 -9.79
C LYS A 2 0.97 -13.14 -10.83
N SER A 3 -0.07 -12.36 -10.54
CA SER A 3 -0.39 -11.18 -11.34
C SER A 3 0.74 -10.18 -11.14
N PHE A 4 1.50 -9.90 -12.19
CA PHE A 4 2.53 -8.85 -12.22
C PHE A 4 1.93 -7.42 -12.18
N GLN A 5 0.65 -7.27 -11.79
CA GLN A 5 -0.07 -6.00 -11.76
C GLN A 5 -0.91 -5.92 -10.49
N GLY A 6 -0.26 -5.69 -9.35
CA GLY A 6 -0.94 -5.37 -8.10
C GLY A 6 -1.71 -4.04 -8.18
N PRO A 7 -2.61 -3.76 -7.22
CA PRO A 7 -3.52 -2.61 -7.30
C PRO A 7 -2.82 -1.24 -7.34
N PHE A 8 -1.53 -1.19 -6.99
CA PHE A 8 -0.69 0.00 -7.00
C PHE A 8 0.30 0.06 -8.18
N LYS A 9 0.19 -0.80 -9.19
CA LYS A 9 1.20 -0.89 -10.27
C LYS A 9 1.53 0.48 -10.89
N ALA A 10 0.52 1.25 -11.28
CA ALA A 10 0.70 2.58 -11.88
C ALA A 10 1.33 3.60 -10.92
N CYS A 11 1.24 3.35 -9.60
CA CYS A 11 1.82 4.22 -8.59
C CYS A 11 3.33 4.05 -8.47
N HIS A 12 3.86 2.85 -8.75
CA HIS A 12 5.29 2.57 -8.58
C HIS A 12 6.18 3.42 -9.50
N ASP A 13 5.63 3.92 -10.61
CA ASP A 13 6.31 4.80 -11.57
C ASP A 13 6.43 6.24 -11.07
N VAL A 14 5.58 6.66 -10.12
CA VAL A 14 5.49 8.04 -9.62
C VAL A 14 5.73 8.18 -8.11
N VAL A 15 5.64 7.09 -7.35
CA VAL A 15 5.93 7.01 -5.91
C VAL A 15 6.79 5.78 -5.65
N ASN A 16 7.96 5.97 -5.07
CA ASN A 16 8.85 4.87 -4.71
C ASN A 16 8.18 3.95 -3.67
N PRO A 17 7.86 2.69 -4.01
CA PRO A 17 7.18 1.77 -3.09
C PRO A 17 8.07 1.32 -1.93
N ARG A 18 9.40 1.43 -2.05
CA ARG A 18 10.33 0.91 -1.02
C ARG A 18 10.21 1.64 0.31
N ASP A 19 9.99 2.95 0.27
CA ASP A 19 9.92 3.77 1.49
C ASP A 19 8.63 3.48 2.27
N PHE A 20 7.49 3.40 1.56
CA PHE A 20 6.21 2.99 2.15
C PHE A 20 6.26 1.55 2.67
N PHE A 21 6.89 0.63 1.95
CA PHE A 21 7.02 -0.75 2.38
C PHE A 21 7.84 -0.88 3.67
N ARG A 22 8.98 -0.18 3.77
CA ARG A 22 9.83 -0.19 4.97
C ARG A 22 9.09 0.38 6.18
N ASN A 23 8.40 1.51 6.01
CA ASN A 23 7.61 2.11 7.09
C ASN A 23 6.46 1.21 7.52
N CYS A 24 5.77 0.58 6.56
CA CYS A 24 4.71 -0.37 6.85
C CYS A 24 5.23 -1.57 7.66
N LEU A 25 6.36 -2.16 7.27
CA LEU A 25 6.96 -3.27 8.00
C LEU A 25 7.31 -2.87 9.44
N TYR A 26 7.92 -1.70 9.61
CA TYR A 26 8.29 -1.19 10.92
C TYR A 26 7.05 -0.99 11.80
N ASP A 27 6.04 -0.26 11.34
CA ASP A 27 4.86 0.06 12.15
C ASP A 27 3.99 -1.18 12.44
N VAL A 28 3.89 -2.11 11.50
CA VAL A 28 3.20 -3.39 11.73
C VAL A 28 3.95 -4.23 12.76
N CYS A 29 5.28 -4.27 12.71
CA CYS A 29 6.09 -4.98 13.70
C CYS A 29 5.97 -4.33 15.10
N MET A 30 6.05 -3.00 15.18
CA MET A 30 5.91 -2.24 16.43
C MET A 30 4.50 -2.33 17.02
N SER A 31 3.51 -2.74 16.24
CA SER A 31 2.13 -2.92 16.68
C SER A 31 1.73 -4.39 16.85
N ASP A 32 2.70 -5.29 16.95
CA ASP A 32 2.49 -6.74 17.12
C ASP A 32 1.58 -7.33 16.02
N GLY A 33 1.81 -6.90 14.78
CA GLY A 33 1.06 -7.38 13.62
C GLY A 33 -0.35 -6.80 13.49
N ALA A 34 -0.69 -5.70 14.17
CA ALA A 34 -2.04 -5.17 14.18
C ALA A 34 -2.56 -4.81 12.77
N LYS A 35 -3.57 -5.53 12.30
CA LYS A 35 -4.21 -5.31 10.99
C LYS A 35 -4.66 -3.86 10.76
N ARG A 36 -5.10 -3.15 11.81
CA ARG A 36 -5.47 -1.73 11.73
C ARG A 36 -4.32 -0.85 11.23
N ILE A 37 -3.08 -1.18 11.59
CA ILE A 37 -1.88 -0.42 11.20
C ILE A 37 -1.53 -0.72 9.75
N LEU A 38 -1.61 -1.98 9.32
CA LEU A 38 -1.53 -2.35 7.91
C LEU A 38 -2.54 -1.56 7.05
N CYS A 39 -3.81 -1.52 7.46
CA CYS A 39 -4.83 -0.79 6.71
C CYS A 39 -4.56 0.72 6.62
N LYS A 40 -4.07 1.34 7.70
CA LYS A 40 -3.66 2.75 7.69
C LYS A 40 -2.51 3.01 6.72
N MET A 41 -1.54 2.10 6.66
CA MET A 41 -0.39 2.22 5.75
C MET A 41 -0.79 2.05 4.28
N LEU A 42 -1.66 1.08 3.99
CA LEU A 42 -2.20 0.91 2.64
C LEU A 42 -3.07 2.10 2.21
N GLU A 43 -3.85 2.68 3.13
CA GLU A 43 -4.62 3.91 2.87
C GLU A 43 -3.71 5.08 2.55
N ALA A 44 -2.67 5.29 3.36
CA ALA A 44 -1.70 6.36 3.15
C ALA A 44 -1.02 6.23 1.79
N TYR A 45 -0.60 5.02 1.41
CA TYR A 45 -0.01 4.77 0.11
C TYR A 45 -1.01 5.05 -1.02
N ALA A 46 -2.24 4.54 -0.91
CA ALA A 46 -3.30 4.79 -1.89
C ALA A 46 -3.61 6.29 -2.06
N ALA A 47 -3.65 7.05 -0.97
CA ALA A 47 -3.85 8.49 -1.00
C ALA A 47 -2.70 9.22 -1.72
N THR A 48 -1.44 8.86 -1.41
CA THR A 48 -0.27 9.43 -2.08
C THR A 48 -0.26 9.11 -3.57
N CYS A 49 -0.57 7.87 -3.96
CA CYS A 49 -0.68 7.46 -5.36
C CYS A 49 -1.70 8.31 -6.13
N ARG A 50 -2.91 8.47 -5.57
CA ARG A 50 -3.97 9.29 -6.18
C ARG A 50 -3.57 10.76 -6.29
N LYS A 51 -2.87 11.29 -5.28
CA LYS A 51 -2.35 12.67 -5.31
C LYS A 51 -1.32 12.89 -6.43
N GLN A 52 -0.57 11.86 -6.81
CA GLN A 52 0.36 11.88 -7.94
C GLN A 52 -0.30 11.54 -9.29
N GLY A 53 -1.64 11.42 -9.33
CA GLY A 53 -2.38 11.11 -10.55
C GLY A 53 -2.35 9.63 -10.97
N ALA A 54 -1.77 8.73 -10.16
CA ALA A 54 -1.76 7.31 -10.46
C ALA A 54 -3.11 6.65 -10.18
N MET A 55 -3.54 5.78 -11.10
CA MET A 55 -4.70 4.93 -10.88
C MET A 55 -4.40 3.88 -9.81
N VAL A 56 -5.28 3.77 -8.82
CA VAL A 56 -5.24 2.75 -7.76
C VAL A 56 -6.45 1.86 -7.91
N HIS A 57 -6.23 0.58 -8.22
CA HIS A 57 -7.31 -0.42 -8.28
C HIS A 57 -7.74 -0.85 -6.89
N ASP A 58 -8.76 -1.71 -6.82
CA ASP A 58 -9.23 -2.25 -5.55
C ASP A 58 -8.12 -3.02 -4.80
N TRP A 59 -7.73 -2.45 -3.66
CA TRP A 59 -6.77 -3.02 -2.73
C TRP A 59 -7.41 -3.39 -1.39
N ARG A 60 -8.65 -2.95 -1.13
CA ARG A 60 -9.33 -3.16 0.15
C ARG A 60 -9.78 -4.60 0.28
N THR A 61 -10.54 -5.10 -0.68
CA THR A 61 -11.00 -6.49 -0.71
C THR A 61 -9.86 -7.51 -0.57
N PRO A 62 -8.74 -7.43 -1.33
CA PRO A 62 -7.65 -8.39 -1.17
C PRO A 62 -6.83 -8.23 0.13
N SER A 63 -6.79 -7.04 0.74
CA SER A 63 -6.11 -6.83 2.04
C SER A 63 -7.01 -7.11 3.24
N GLY A 64 -8.33 -7.25 3.03
CA GLY A 64 -9.32 -7.32 4.09
C GLY A 64 -9.42 -6.03 4.91
N CYS A 65 -8.98 -4.91 4.35
CA CYS A 65 -9.28 -3.55 4.78
C CYS A 65 -10.49 -3.02 3.95
#